data_AF-A0A9E1HJC5-F1
#
_entry.id   AF-A0A9E1HJC5-F1
#
_cell.length_a   1.000
_cell.length_b   1.000
_cell.length_c   1.000
_cell.angle_alpha   90.00
_cell.angle_beta   90.00
_cell.angle_gamma   90.00
#
_symmetry.space_group_name_H-M   'P 1'
#
loop_
_entity.id
_entity.type
_entity.pdbx_description
1 polymer ?
#
loop_
_entity_poly.entity_id
_entity_poly.type
_entity_poly.pdbx_seq_one_letter_code
_entity_poly.pdbx_strand_id
1 'polypeptide(L)'
;MNNGYVGYSMSVRAREAYQSGEMPKSKWKKENIIEEIKRISEEEEIVLNFNIENLNKINTEYLKEIFLTFSSWHHTSSKLNKTDFYSIDMDKLENLTDEKINDDVQYYRNNKRQEKAKEELKYAMLEYEEWYGSKRYGKFEKKEAKAIIYGNWAYLIRFIPTKKRIDGKHILNINYLGTRKPKSFDTKLVNKTKKSIKKEI
;
A
#
# COMPACT_ATOMS: atom_id res chain seq x y z
N MET A 1 -37.36 3.48 19.69
CA MET A 1 -36.63 2.23 19.41
C MET A 1 -35.42 2.56 18.55
N ASN A 2 -34.22 2.46 19.13
CA ASN A 2 -32.95 2.81 18.50
C ASN A 2 -32.44 1.66 17.61
N ASN A 3 -32.62 1.77 16.29
CA ASN A 3 -31.91 0.90 15.36
C ASN A 3 -30.64 1.60 14.88
N GLY A 4 -29.54 1.38 15.61
CA GLY A 4 -28.21 1.94 15.32
C GLY A 4 -27.54 1.38 14.06
N TYR A 5 -28.27 0.73 13.16
CA TYR A 5 -27.76 0.10 11.95
C TYR A 5 -28.65 0.39 10.73
N VAL A 6 -28.00 0.65 9.59
CA VAL A 6 -28.57 0.72 8.24
C VAL A 6 -28.24 -0.59 7.53
N GLY A 7 -29.26 -1.43 7.30
CA GLY A 7 -29.09 -2.77 6.73
C GLY A 7 -28.47 -3.78 7.70
N TYR A 8 -27.75 -4.79 7.19
CA TYR A 8 -27.23 -5.91 7.99
C TYR A 8 -25.88 -5.67 8.68
N SER A 9 -25.17 -4.57 8.40
CA SER A 9 -23.79 -4.40 8.93
C SER A 9 -23.27 -2.97 9.09
N MET A 10 -23.96 -1.93 8.58
CA MET A 10 -23.45 -0.56 8.63
C MET A 10 -24.11 0.18 9.80
N SER A 11 -23.34 0.79 10.70
CA SER A 11 -23.95 1.60 11.76
C SER A 11 -24.52 2.91 11.20
N VAL A 12 -25.56 3.46 11.83
CA VAL A 12 -26.14 4.77 11.45
C VAL A 12 -25.07 5.86 11.47
N ARG A 13 -24.17 5.83 12.47
CA ARG A 13 -23.05 6.76 12.60
C ARG A 13 -22.01 6.63 11.48
N ALA A 14 -21.72 5.41 11.03
CA ALA A 14 -20.82 5.21 9.89
C ALA A 14 -21.42 5.79 8.60
N ARG A 15 -22.76 5.70 8.42
CA ARG A 15 -23.45 6.35 7.30
C ARG A 15 -23.44 7.87 7.43
N GLU A 16 -23.67 8.40 8.64
CA GLU A 16 -23.60 9.84 8.93
C GLU A 16 -22.17 10.38 8.69
N ALA A 17 -21.13 9.64 9.09
CA ALA A 17 -19.73 9.97 8.81
C ALA A 17 -19.44 10.03 7.29
N TYR A 18 -19.93 9.05 6.51
CA TYR A 18 -19.82 9.14 5.04
C TYR A 18 -20.58 10.36 4.47
N GLN A 19 -21.71 10.74 5.07
CA GLN A 19 -22.47 11.93 4.67
C GLN A 19 -21.77 13.24 5.09
N SER A 20 -20.92 13.21 6.11
CA SER A 20 -20.11 14.34 6.58
C SER A 20 -18.71 14.40 5.97
N GLY A 21 -18.42 13.57 4.95
CA GLY A 21 -17.12 13.54 4.28
C GLY A 21 -16.04 12.70 4.99
N GLU A 22 -16.34 12.11 6.14
CA GLU A 22 -15.42 11.25 6.88
C GLU A 22 -15.45 9.80 6.37
N MET A 23 -14.27 9.21 6.20
CA MET A 23 -14.18 7.79 5.85
C MET A 23 -12.87 7.15 6.29
N PRO A 24 -12.79 5.80 6.34
CA PRO A 24 -11.54 5.11 6.63
C PRO A 24 -10.44 5.51 5.65
N LYS A 25 -9.20 5.63 6.12
CA LYS A 25 -8.02 6.03 5.30
C LYS A 25 -7.88 5.22 4.00
N SER A 26 -8.27 3.94 4.01
CA SER A 26 -8.24 3.07 2.82
C SER A 26 -9.28 3.40 1.74
N LYS A 27 -10.36 4.12 2.09
CA LYS A 27 -11.44 4.52 1.19
C LYS A 27 -11.18 5.84 0.48
N TRP A 28 -10.37 6.72 1.07
CA TRP A 28 -9.91 7.94 0.42
C TRP A 28 -9.16 7.62 -0.88
N LYS A 29 -9.68 8.12 -1.99
CA LYS A 29 -8.96 8.19 -3.26
C LYS A 29 -8.44 9.59 -3.49
N LYS A 30 -7.53 9.73 -4.45
CA LYS A 30 -6.93 11.03 -4.78
C LYS A 30 -8.01 12.03 -5.18
N GLU A 31 -8.93 11.59 -6.03
CA GLU A 31 -10.01 12.41 -6.56
C GLU A 31 -10.90 12.92 -5.42
N ASN A 32 -11.22 12.05 -4.46
CA ASN A 32 -12.04 12.42 -3.30
C ASN A 32 -11.32 13.43 -2.38
N ILE A 33 -10.01 13.30 -2.18
CA ILE A 33 -9.23 14.29 -1.40
C ILE A 33 -9.29 15.65 -2.09
N ILE A 34 -9.06 15.70 -3.41
CA ILE A 34 -9.05 16.94 -4.17
C ILE A 34 -10.43 17.59 -4.20
N GLU A 35 -11.49 16.81 -4.45
CA GLU A 35 -12.87 17.29 -4.43
C GLU A 35 -13.27 17.84 -3.07
N GLU A 36 -12.90 17.15 -1.99
CA GLU A 36 -13.22 17.60 -0.63
C GLU A 36 -12.47 18.89 -0.27
N ILE A 37 -11.21 19.02 -0.66
CA ILE A 37 -10.46 20.28 -0.50
C ILE A 37 -11.14 21.43 -1.24
N LYS A 38 -11.60 21.21 -2.49
CA LYS A 38 -12.35 22.23 -3.25
C LYS A 38 -13.62 22.64 -2.52
N ARG A 39 -14.41 21.65 -2.10
CA ARG A 39 -15.67 21.86 -1.38
C ARG A 39 -15.45 22.69 -0.11
N ILE A 40 -14.48 22.31 0.72
CA ILE A 40 -14.15 23.01 1.97
C ILE A 40 -13.62 24.43 1.69
N SER A 41 -12.75 24.59 0.69
CA SER A 41 -12.22 25.90 0.31
C SER A 41 -13.33 26.85 -0.17
N GLU A 42 -14.34 26.33 -0.87
CA GLU A 42 -15.50 27.10 -1.32
C GLU A 42 -16.48 27.40 -0.16
N GLU A 43 -16.78 26.44 0.70
CA GLU A 43 -17.74 26.58 1.80
C GLU A 43 -17.22 27.46 2.95
N GLU A 44 -15.95 27.31 3.32
CA GLU A 44 -15.30 28.04 4.42
C GLU A 44 -14.51 29.27 3.94
N GLU A 45 -14.62 29.60 2.64
CA GLU A 45 -13.92 30.71 1.98
C GLU A 45 -12.39 30.72 2.20
N ILE A 46 -11.79 29.53 2.31
CA ILE A 46 -10.34 29.36 2.54
C ILE A 46 -9.57 29.65 1.25
N VAL A 47 -8.63 30.59 1.32
CA VAL A 47 -7.69 30.88 0.23
C VAL A 47 -6.54 29.85 0.25
N LEU A 48 -6.48 28.99 -0.77
CA LEU A 48 -5.42 28.01 -0.90
C LEU A 48 -4.10 28.67 -1.31
N ASN A 49 -3.05 28.45 -0.51
CA ASN A 49 -1.69 28.94 -0.78
C ASN A 49 -0.88 27.99 -1.67
N PHE A 50 -1.56 27.06 -2.35
CA PHE A 50 -0.97 26.10 -3.27
C PHE A 50 -1.89 25.88 -4.47
N ASN A 51 -1.31 25.47 -5.61
CA ASN A 51 -2.11 25.11 -6.76
C ASN A 51 -2.69 23.69 -6.61
N ILE A 52 -4.01 23.60 -6.42
CA ILE A 52 -4.72 22.34 -6.25
C ILE A 52 -4.52 21.34 -7.41
N GLU A 53 -4.32 21.81 -8.64
CA GLU A 53 -4.07 20.94 -9.80
C GLU A 53 -2.72 20.22 -9.71
N ASN A 54 -1.75 20.75 -8.95
CA ASN A 54 -0.48 20.07 -8.73
C ASN A 54 -0.64 18.78 -7.93
N LEU A 55 -1.69 18.66 -7.11
CA LEU A 55 -1.97 17.44 -6.32
C LEU A 55 -2.20 16.22 -7.21
N ASN A 56 -2.66 16.41 -8.46
CA ASN A 56 -2.84 15.31 -9.41
C ASN A 56 -1.54 14.55 -9.71
N LYS A 57 -0.39 15.23 -9.64
CA LYS A 57 0.95 14.66 -9.91
C LYS A 57 1.52 13.90 -8.71
N ILE A 58 0.88 14.02 -7.55
CA ILE A 58 1.38 13.50 -6.28
C ILE A 58 0.83 12.08 -6.02
N ASN A 59 1.56 11.23 -5.31
CA ASN A 59 1.10 9.89 -4.95
C ASN A 59 -0.06 9.96 -3.94
N THR A 60 -1.11 9.16 -4.16
CA THR A 60 -2.30 9.15 -3.30
C THR A 60 -1.99 8.85 -1.83
N GLU A 61 -1.09 7.93 -1.53
CA GLU A 61 -0.73 7.60 -0.15
C GLU A 61 -0.12 8.82 0.55
N TYR A 62 0.68 9.58 -0.17
CA TYR A 62 1.30 10.77 0.36
C TYR A 62 0.28 11.92 0.52
N LEU A 63 -0.68 12.07 -0.39
CA LEU A 63 -1.80 13.01 -0.19
C LEU A 63 -2.58 12.69 1.08
N LYS A 64 -2.75 11.40 1.42
CA LYS A 64 -3.38 11.00 2.69
C LYS A 64 -2.57 11.40 3.91
N GLU A 65 -1.23 11.31 3.86
CA GLU A 65 -0.37 11.73 4.98
C GLU A 65 -0.36 13.25 5.17
N ILE A 66 -0.37 14.01 4.07
CA ILE A 66 -0.46 15.45 4.15
C ILE A 66 -1.84 15.87 4.64
N PHE A 67 -2.89 15.55 3.90
CA PHE A 67 -4.16 16.26 4.02
C PHE A 67 -5.15 15.60 4.98
N LEU A 68 -4.92 14.35 5.42
CA LEU A 68 -5.87 13.69 6.30
C LEU A 68 -5.40 13.71 7.75
N THR A 69 -6.34 13.99 8.65
CA THR A 69 -6.17 13.84 10.09
C THR A 69 -7.20 12.85 10.64
N PHE A 70 -6.86 12.20 11.76
CA PHE A 70 -7.80 11.33 12.46
C PHE A 70 -8.96 12.19 12.97
N SER A 71 -10.17 11.85 12.56
CA SER A 71 -11.38 12.57 12.98
C SER A 71 -12.09 11.82 14.11
N SER A 72 -12.36 10.54 13.89
CA SER A 72 -13.22 9.76 14.75
C SER A 72 -12.93 8.27 14.64
N TRP A 73 -13.49 7.49 15.56
CA TRP A 73 -13.39 6.04 15.56
C TRP A 73 -14.78 5.40 15.66
N HIS A 74 -15.02 4.38 14.85
CA HIS A 74 -16.30 3.69 14.78
C HIS A 74 -16.19 2.18 14.81
N HIS A 75 -17.23 1.54 15.35
CA HIS A 75 -17.48 0.12 15.15
C HIS A 75 -18.04 -0.12 13.74
N THR A 76 -17.39 -0.99 12.97
CA THR A 76 -17.74 -1.25 11.56
C THR A 76 -18.19 -2.68 11.28
N SER A 77 -18.34 -3.52 12.31
CA SER A 77 -18.94 -4.85 12.16
C SER A 77 -19.59 -5.36 13.44
N SER A 78 -20.47 -6.35 13.30
CA SER A 78 -21.07 -7.11 14.40
C SER A 78 -20.05 -7.86 15.25
N LYS A 79 -18.82 -8.06 14.75
CA LYS A 79 -17.70 -8.65 15.48
C LYS A 79 -16.86 -7.62 16.23
N LEU A 80 -17.40 -6.43 16.50
CA LEU A 80 -16.73 -5.33 17.21
C LEU A 80 -15.46 -4.83 16.51
N ASN A 81 -15.33 -5.03 15.19
CA ASN A 81 -14.20 -4.49 14.45
C ASN A 81 -14.17 -2.97 14.61
N LYS A 82 -12.95 -2.49 14.86
CA LYS A 82 -12.61 -1.10 15.14
C LYS A 82 -12.06 -0.47 13.86
N THR A 83 -12.56 0.70 13.46
CA THR A 83 -12.02 1.41 12.29
C THR A 83 -11.92 2.90 12.54
N ASP A 84 -10.73 3.43 12.29
CA ASP A 84 -10.45 4.86 12.34
C ASP A 84 -10.97 5.54 11.08
N PHE A 85 -11.61 6.68 11.27
CA PHE A 85 -12.11 7.57 10.25
C PHE A 85 -11.23 8.83 10.20
N TYR A 86 -11.20 9.44 9.02
CA TYR A 86 -10.31 10.56 8.71
C TYR A 86 -11.09 11.60 7.91
N SER A 87 -10.73 12.87 8.13
CA SER A 87 -11.22 14.06 7.42
C SER A 87 -10.05 14.89 6.90
N ILE A 88 -10.34 15.92 6.11
CA ILE A 88 -9.33 16.93 5.76
C ILE A 88 -8.84 17.64 7.03
N ASP A 89 -7.53 17.82 7.10
CA ASP A 89 -6.82 18.56 8.14
C ASP A 89 -6.87 20.05 7.78
N MET A 90 -7.76 20.78 8.46
CA MET A 90 -8.01 22.20 8.22
C MET A 90 -6.78 23.06 8.51
N ASP A 91 -6.08 22.78 9.61
CA ASP A 91 -4.87 23.51 10.00
C ASP A 91 -3.80 23.39 8.91
N LYS A 92 -3.63 22.19 8.34
CA LYS A 92 -2.72 22.00 7.21
C LYS A 92 -3.22 22.68 5.95
N LEU A 93 -4.51 22.63 5.67
CA LEU A 93 -5.09 23.22 4.47
C LEU A 93 -4.76 24.72 4.36
N GLU A 94 -4.84 25.44 5.47
CA GLU A 94 -4.53 26.88 5.52
C GLU A 94 -3.04 27.20 5.44
N ASN A 95 -2.19 26.35 6.01
CA ASN A 95 -0.76 26.62 6.20
C ASN A 95 0.17 25.99 5.17
N LEU A 96 -0.35 25.15 4.27
CA LEU A 96 0.43 24.50 3.23
C LEU A 96 0.67 25.43 2.05
N THR A 97 1.87 25.33 1.48
CA THR A 97 2.27 26.02 0.25
C THR A 97 2.77 25.00 -0.77
N ASP A 98 2.83 25.38 -2.05
CA ASP A 98 3.44 24.51 -3.08
C ASP A 98 4.88 24.08 -2.71
N GLU A 99 5.64 24.97 -2.05
CA GLU A 99 7.00 24.69 -1.57
C GLU A 99 7.02 23.62 -0.49
N LYS A 100 6.22 23.78 0.58
CA LYS A 100 6.10 22.78 1.66
C LYS A 100 5.63 21.43 1.13
N ILE A 101 4.62 21.43 0.25
CA ILE A 101 4.12 20.21 -0.37
C ILE A 101 5.24 19.52 -1.15
N ASN A 102 6.03 20.26 -1.92
CA ASN A 102 7.13 19.68 -2.68
C ASN A 102 8.24 19.14 -1.76
N ASP A 103 8.62 19.87 -0.71
CA ASP A 103 9.63 19.42 0.24
C ASP A 103 9.23 18.13 0.95
N ASP A 104 8.00 18.06 1.44
CA ASP A 104 7.45 16.85 2.06
C ASP A 104 7.40 15.69 1.04
N VAL A 105 7.11 15.95 -0.25
CA VAL A 105 7.13 14.92 -1.31
C VAL A 105 8.55 14.40 -1.47
N GLN A 106 9.55 15.28 -1.52
CA GLN A 106 10.95 14.90 -1.68
C GLN A 106 11.44 14.12 -0.46
N TYR A 107 11.12 14.58 0.74
CA TYR A 107 11.44 13.90 1.99
C TYR A 107 10.86 12.48 2.00
N TYR A 108 9.57 12.32 1.67
CA TYR A 108 8.93 11.02 1.60
C TYR A 108 9.56 10.10 0.54
N ARG A 109 9.83 10.62 -0.66
CA ARG A 109 10.51 9.86 -1.73
C ARG A 109 11.89 9.39 -1.29
N ASN A 110 12.65 10.27 -0.64
CA ASN A 110 13.98 9.95 -0.13
C ASN A 110 13.92 8.89 0.96
N ASN A 111 12.99 8.99 1.91
CA ASN A 111 12.79 7.97 2.93
C ASN A 111 12.39 6.62 2.34
N LYS A 112 11.45 6.58 1.39
CA LYS A 112 11.10 5.33 0.69
C LYS A 112 12.29 4.74 -0.08
N ARG A 113 13.12 5.58 -0.68
CA ARG A 113 14.35 5.12 -1.34
C ARG A 113 15.36 4.57 -0.33
N GLN A 114 15.51 5.21 0.83
CA GLN A 114 16.37 4.72 1.90
C GLN A 114 15.85 3.42 2.53
N GLU A 115 14.55 3.30 2.77
CA GLU A 115 13.91 2.05 3.22
C GLU A 115 14.21 0.92 2.22
N LYS A 116 14.01 1.15 0.92
CA LYS A 116 14.38 0.19 -0.13
C LYS A 116 15.89 -0.10 -0.16
N ALA A 117 16.74 0.89 0.05
CA ALA A 117 18.20 0.69 0.07
C ALA A 117 18.66 -0.13 1.29
N LYS A 118 17.90 -0.10 2.39
CA LYS A 118 18.10 -0.96 3.56
C LYS A 118 17.62 -2.40 3.34
N GLU A 119 16.82 -2.67 2.31
CA GLU A 119 16.39 -4.04 2.00
C GLU A 119 17.59 -4.86 1.51
N GLU A 120 18.09 -5.72 2.39
CA GLU A 120 19.19 -6.60 2.05
C GLU A 120 18.70 -7.81 1.25
N LEU A 121 19.44 -8.12 0.18
CA LEU A 121 19.20 -9.30 -0.63
C LEU A 121 19.53 -10.57 0.17
N LYS A 122 18.54 -11.45 0.34
CA LYS A 122 18.70 -12.73 1.03
C LYS A 122 18.44 -13.89 0.09
N TYR A 123 19.21 -14.97 0.20
CA TYR A 123 18.96 -16.22 -0.50
C TYR A 123 18.03 -17.08 0.33
N ALA A 124 17.12 -17.81 -0.31
CA ALA A 124 16.17 -18.68 0.38
C ALA A 124 15.79 -19.90 -0.46
N MET A 125 15.33 -20.96 0.22
CA MET A 125 14.50 -22.00 -0.38
C MET A 125 13.03 -21.65 -0.14
N LEU A 126 12.23 -21.71 -1.19
CA LEU A 126 10.82 -21.32 -1.17
C LEU A 126 9.95 -22.55 -1.46
N GLU A 127 8.98 -22.81 -0.59
CA GLU A 127 7.89 -23.73 -0.85
C GLU A 127 6.62 -22.92 -1.13
N TYR A 128 5.97 -23.20 -2.25
CA TYR A 128 4.80 -22.44 -2.69
C TYR A 128 3.85 -23.30 -3.51
N GLU A 129 2.60 -22.84 -3.61
CA GLU A 129 1.60 -23.44 -4.47
C GLU A 129 1.46 -22.67 -5.77
N GLU A 130 1.24 -23.41 -6.87
CA GLU A 130 1.00 -22.84 -8.18
C GLU A 130 -0.21 -23.50 -8.80
N TRP A 131 -1.12 -22.67 -9.32
CA TRP A 131 -2.25 -23.17 -10.08
C TRP A 131 -1.76 -23.79 -11.39
N TYR A 132 -2.15 -25.03 -11.62
CA TYR A 132 -1.87 -25.78 -12.84
C TYR A 132 -3.17 -26.26 -13.47
N GLY A 133 -3.29 -26.14 -14.79
CA GLY A 133 -4.49 -26.52 -15.55
C GLY A 133 -5.40 -25.35 -15.92
N SER A 134 -6.59 -25.67 -16.42
CA SER A 134 -7.56 -24.65 -16.87
C SER A 134 -8.20 -23.92 -15.69
N LYS A 135 -8.85 -22.78 -15.96
CA LYS A 135 -9.57 -22.01 -14.90
C LYS A 135 -10.65 -22.84 -14.19
N ARG A 136 -11.26 -23.82 -14.87
CA ARG A 136 -12.36 -24.64 -14.34
C ARG A 136 -11.90 -25.95 -13.69
N TYR A 137 -10.80 -26.54 -14.17
CA TYR A 137 -10.35 -27.87 -13.76
C TYR A 137 -8.92 -27.90 -13.24
N GLY A 138 -8.34 -26.73 -12.99
CA GLY A 138 -7.01 -26.65 -12.43
C GLY A 138 -6.98 -27.02 -10.95
N LYS A 139 -5.77 -27.22 -10.47
CA LYS A 139 -5.47 -27.52 -9.07
C LYS A 139 -4.21 -26.79 -8.66
N PHE A 140 -4.06 -26.56 -7.36
CA PHE A 140 -2.81 -26.08 -6.82
C PHE A 140 -1.84 -27.24 -6.64
N GLU A 141 -0.64 -27.09 -7.18
CA GLU A 141 0.47 -28.02 -6.97
C GLU A 141 1.55 -27.36 -6.13
N LYS A 142 2.06 -28.10 -5.14
CA LYS A 142 3.18 -27.67 -4.31
C LYS A 142 4.47 -27.74 -5.11
N LYS A 143 5.28 -26.70 -5.01
CA LYS A 143 6.57 -26.58 -5.68
C LYS A 143 7.61 -26.02 -4.73
N GLU A 144 8.84 -26.43 -4.97
CA GLU A 144 10.02 -25.91 -4.29
C GLU A 144 10.89 -25.15 -5.29
N ALA A 145 11.47 -24.03 -4.87
CA ALA A 145 12.39 -23.26 -5.69
C ALA A 145 13.45 -22.53 -4.88
N LYS A 146 14.63 -22.38 -5.50
CA LYS A 146 15.66 -21.45 -5.04
C LYS A 146 15.21 -20.03 -5.35
N ALA A 147 15.32 -19.12 -4.39
CA ALA A 147 14.87 -17.75 -4.54
C ALA A 147 15.88 -16.74 -3.99
N ILE A 148 15.77 -15.52 -4.50
CA ILE A 148 16.35 -14.32 -3.94
C ILE A 148 15.20 -13.50 -3.34
N ILE A 149 15.23 -13.25 -2.04
CA ILE A 149 14.30 -12.37 -1.34
C ILE A 149 14.86 -10.94 -1.39
N TYR A 150 14.04 -10.00 -1.85
CA TYR A 150 14.34 -8.58 -1.85
C TYR A 150 13.02 -7.81 -1.66
N GLY A 151 12.96 -7.02 -0.59
CA GLY A 151 11.71 -6.44 -0.08
C GLY A 151 10.65 -7.52 0.15
N ASN A 152 9.43 -7.26 -0.30
CA ASN A 152 8.28 -8.17 -0.16
C ASN A 152 8.19 -9.24 -1.25
N TRP A 153 9.27 -9.51 -1.99
CA TRP A 153 9.25 -10.39 -3.15
C TRP A 153 10.30 -11.49 -3.07
N ALA A 154 9.87 -12.71 -3.42
CA ALA A 154 10.73 -13.84 -3.71
C ALA A 154 10.93 -13.97 -5.22
N TYR A 155 12.13 -13.65 -5.71
CA TYR A 155 12.53 -13.78 -7.10
C TYR A 155 13.10 -15.18 -7.35
N LEU A 156 12.40 -15.98 -8.15
CA LEU A 156 12.70 -17.38 -8.36
C LEU A 156 13.90 -17.51 -9.31
N ILE A 157 14.91 -18.28 -8.89
CA ILE A 157 16.14 -18.51 -9.63
C ILE A 157 15.89 -19.62 -10.64
N ARG A 158 15.55 -19.21 -11.86
CA ARG A 158 15.21 -20.09 -13.00
C ARG A 158 15.57 -19.42 -14.32
N PHE A 159 15.41 -20.13 -15.44
CA PHE A 159 15.78 -19.62 -16.75
C PHE A 159 15.07 -18.30 -17.12
N ILE A 160 13.77 -18.18 -16.83
CA ILE A 160 12.99 -16.95 -16.96
C ILE A 160 12.59 -16.49 -15.55
N PRO A 161 13.27 -15.48 -14.98
CA PRO A 161 12.97 -15.02 -13.63
C PRO A 161 11.50 -14.63 -13.48
N THR A 162 10.83 -15.24 -12.51
CA THR A 162 9.50 -14.85 -12.06
C THR A 162 9.57 -14.51 -10.58
N LYS A 163 8.59 -13.77 -10.06
CA LYS A 163 8.56 -13.39 -8.65
C LYS A 163 7.21 -13.70 -8.01
N LYS A 164 7.22 -13.93 -6.71
CA LYS A 164 6.03 -14.13 -5.88
C LYS A 164 6.08 -13.21 -4.67
N ARG A 165 4.94 -12.69 -4.24
CA ARG A 165 4.82 -11.95 -3.00
C ARG A 165 5.06 -12.89 -1.82
N ILE A 166 5.95 -12.52 -0.91
CA ILE A 166 6.30 -13.37 0.26
C ILE A 166 5.16 -13.49 1.27
N ASP A 167 4.29 -12.49 1.31
CA ASP A 167 3.07 -12.45 2.13
C ASP A 167 1.84 -12.98 1.39
N GLY A 168 2.04 -13.60 0.21
CA GLY A 168 0.97 -14.19 -0.56
C GLY A 168 0.43 -15.48 0.08
N LYS A 169 -0.89 -15.68 -0.02
CA LYS A 169 -1.60 -16.87 0.50
C LYS A 169 -1.01 -18.22 0.06
N HIS A 170 -0.37 -18.25 -1.10
CA HIS A 170 0.19 -19.47 -1.70
C HIS A 170 1.69 -19.64 -1.45
N ILE A 171 2.28 -18.86 -0.55
CA ILE A 171 3.60 -19.14 0.01
C ILE A 171 3.39 -20.03 1.23
N LEU A 172 3.97 -21.23 1.21
CA LEU A 172 3.83 -22.20 2.29
C LEU A 172 4.97 -22.06 3.30
N ASN A 173 6.20 -21.90 2.82
CA ASN A 173 7.38 -21.78 3.67
C ASN A 173 8.50 -20.99 2.99
N ILE A 174 9.27 -20.24 3.78
CA ILE A 174 10.48 -19.53 3.33
C ILE A 174 11.63 -19.88 4.27
N ASN A 175 12.57 -20.68 3.79
CA ASN A 175 13.78 -21.03 4.53
C ASN A 175 14.95 -20.12 4.10
N TYR A 176 15.30 -19.15 4.94
CA TYR A 176 16.37 -18.19 4.67
C TYR A 176 17.77 -18.80 4.83
N LEU A 177 18.63 -18.59 3.83
CA LEU A 177 20.00 -19.10 3.76
C LEU A 177 21.06 -18.00 3.98
N GLY A 178 20.63 -16.76 4.27
CA GLY A 178 21.50 -15.61 4.49
C GLY A 178 21.79 -14.78 3.23
N THR A 179 22.80 -13.92 3.30
CA THR A 179 23.05 -12.86 2.30
C THR A 179 24.13 -13.24 1.30
N ARG A 180 24.91 -14.27 1.61
CA ARG A 180 25.91 -14.86 0.73
C ARG A 180 25.28 -15.93 -0.15
N LYS A 181 25.68 -15.98 -1.43
CA LYS A 181 25.17 -16.97 -2.38
C LYS A 181 25.54 -18.40 -1.91
N PRO A 182 24.56 -19.29 -1.70
CA PRO A 182 24.86 -20.70 -1.41
C PRO A 182 25.60 -21.37 -2.57
N LYS A 183 26.44 -22.36 -2.27
CA LYS A 183 27.17 -23.14 -3.29
C LYS A 183 26.22 -23.88 -4.24
N SER A 184 25.10 -24.38 -3.72
CA SER A 184 24.08 -25.10 -4.48
C SER A 184 23.32 -24.24 -5.51
N PHE A 185 23.50 -22.92 -5.50
CA PHE A 185 22.78 -22.01 -6.39
C PHE A 185 23.59 -21.74 -7.66
N ASP A 186 22.98 -21.94 -8.82
CA ASP A 186 23.59 -21.69 -10.13
C ASP A 186 23.94 -20.20 -10.30
N THR A 187 25.22 -19.91 -10.55
CA THR A 187 25.74 -18.54 -10.63
C THR A 187 25.17 -17.76 -11.82
N LYS A 188 24.97 -18.41 -12.98
CA LYS A 188 24.42 -17.76 -14.18
C LYS A 188 22.97 -17.35 -13.95
N LEU A 189 22.17 -18.25 -13.38
CA LEU A 189 20.77 -17.97 -13.06
C LEU A 189 20.64 -16.90 -11.97
N VAL A 190 21.46 -16.97 -10.91
CA VAL A 190 21.49 -15.94 -9.85
C VAL A 190 21.80 -14.56 -10.44
N ASN A 191 22.80 -14.45 -11.30
CA ASN A 191 23.16 -13.18 -11.92
C ASN A 191 22.04 -12.65 -12.83
N LYS A 192 21.34 -13.54 -13.55
CA LYS A 192 20.17 -13.18 -14.36
C LYS A 192 19.03 -12.65 -13.49
N THR A 193 18.72 -13.33 -12.38
CA THR A 193 17.71 -12.90 -11.41
C THR A 193 18.08 -11.56 -10.77
N LYS A 194 19.33 -11.35 -10.36
CA LYS A 194 19.80 -10.06 -9.82
C LYS A 194 19.64 -8.91 -10.82
N LYS A 195 19.90 -9.15 -12.12
CA LYS A 195 19.63 -8.16 -13.16
C LYS A 195 18.15 -7.81 -13.29
N SER A 196 17.26 -8.79 -13.08
CA SER A 196 15.81 -8.55 -13.05
C SER A 196 15.41 -7.65 -11.87
N ILE A 197 15.95 -7.92 -10.68
CA ILE A 197 15.68 -7.10 -9.48
C ILE A 197 16.11 -5.65 -9.70
N LYS A 198 17.32 -5.43 -10.23
CA LYS A 198 17.86 -4.08 -10.47
C LYS A 198 17.05 -3.24 -11.47
N LYS A 199 16.28 -3.86 -12.38
CA LYS A 199 15.42 -3.13 -13.32
C LYS A 199 14.15 -2.59 -12.66
N GLU A 200 13.80 -3.08 -11.48
CA GLU A 200 12.58 -2.70 -10.76
C GLU A 200 12.84 -1.73 -9.59
N ILE A 201 14.11 -1.43 -9.31
CA ILE A 201 14.55 -0.44 -8.33
C ILE A 201 14.65 0.92 -9.03
#